data_AF-A0A9E3G943-F1
#
_entry.id   AF-A0A9E3G943-F1
#
_cell.length_a   1.000
_cell.length_b   1.000
_cell.length_c   1.000
_cell.angle_alpha   90.00
_cell.angle_beta   90.00
_cell.angle_gamma   90.00
#
_symmetry.space_group_name_H-M   'P 1'
#
loop_
_entity.id
_entity.type
_entity.pdbx_description
1 polymer ?
#
loop_
_entity_poly.entity_id
_entity_poly.type
_entity_poly.pdbx_seq_one_letter_code
_entity_poly.pdbx_strand_id
1 'polypeptide(L)'
;MYFVGVDLAWGLRNPTGVAVVDRDGRLIHVQVARDDADVLAALTPYTEGDCLVGFDAPLVVTNPTGQRPAETALNRDFRRFEAGTHPANTGKPEFADDPRAGRLAGALGLNLDPFGAATRRAIEVYPHAATVVLLRLSRTLKYKAKPGRDLAQLKSELLVLMYGLERLRDAAVPLRVAGPAWLELRREVVAAQRKSELRRAEDPIDAVMCAYVCLYAERRPADITIYGDSATGYIVTPSLPTGLVTTPRSTR
;
A
#
# COMPACT_ATOMS: atom_id res chain seq x y z
N MET A 1 -15.83 10.36 7.14
CA MET A 1 -14.93 9.20 6.94
C MET A 1 -13.65 9.65 6.25
N TYR A 2 -12.50 9.20 6.76
CA TYR A 2 -11.20 9.35 6.12
C TYR A 2 -10.67 8.00 5.64
N PHE A 3 -9.89 8.01 4.56
CA PHE A 3 -9.17 6.86 4.03
C PHE A 3 -7.69 7.11 4.21
N VAL A 4 -7.04 6.25 4.98
CA VAL A 4 -5.66 6.47 5.40
C VAL A 4 -4.80 5.34 4.87
N GLY A 5 -3.63 5.67 4.32
CA GLY A 5 -2.68 4.72 3.79
C GLY A 5 -1.37 4.81 4.54
N VAL A 6 -0.80 3.65 4.84
CA VAL A 6 0.46 3.52 5.57
C VAL A 6 1.37 2.55 4.81
N ASP A 7 2.39 3.06 4.12
CA ASP A 7 3.48 2.20 3.59
C ASP A 7 4.46 1.94 4.73
N LEU A 8 4.26 0.80 5.40
CA LEU A 8 4.88 0.50 6.68
C LEU A 8 6.14 -0.32 6.47
N ALA A 9 7.30 0.30 6.68
CA ALA A 9 8.53 -0.45 6.79
C ALA A 9 8.46 -1.45 7.97
N TRP A 10 8.88 -2.69 7.76
CA TRP A 10 8.74 -3.72 8.80
C TRP A 10 9.61 -3.45 10.05
N GLY A 11 10.74 -2.76 9.88
CA GLY A 11 11.63 -2.36 10.98
C GLY A 11 11.26 -1.02 11.62
N LEU A 12 11.40 -0.92 12.96
CA LEU A 12 10.92 0.20 13.80
C LEU A 12 11.50 1.59 13.52
N ARG A 13 12.69 1.68 12.91
CA ARG A 13 13.42 2.96 12.68
C ARG A 13 13.47 3.37 11.22
N ASN A 14 12.73 2.67 10.37
CA ASN A 14 12.71 2.97 8.95
C ASN A 14 11.59 3.99 8.67
N PRO A 15 11.84 4.94 7.74
CA PRO A 15 10.80 5.82 7.23
C PRO A 15 9.53 5.05 6.87
N THR A 16 8.38 5.63 7.20
CA THR A 16 7.05 5.11 6.92
C THR A 16 6.26 6.20 6.21
N GLY A 17 5.69 5.90 5.05
CA GLY A 17 4.80 6.83 4.38
C GLY A 17 3.44 6.86 5.04
N VAL A 18 2.86 8.04 5.22
CA VAL A 18 1.47 8.21 5.68
C VAL A 18 0.77 9.15 4.71
N ALA A 19 -0.41 8.76 4.23
CA ALA A 19 -1.25 9.59 3.37
C ALA A 19 -2.72 9.52 3.80
N VAL A 20 -3.45 10.63 3.65
CA VAL A 20 -4.87 10.71 3.99
C VAL A 20 -5.66 11.28 2.83
N VAL A 21 -6.71 10.57 2.47
CA VAL A 21 -7.69 10.95 1.46
C VAL A 21 -9.03 11.20 2.15
N ASP A 22 -9.65 12.33 1.83
CA ASP A 22 -10.98 12.68 2.34
C ASP A 22 -12.10 11.86 1.65
N ARG A 23 -13.32 12.02 2.15
CA ARG A 23 -14.50 11.34 1.61
C ARG A 23 -14.78 11.65 0.14
N ASP A 24 -14.30 12.78 -0.39
CA ASP A 24 -14.53 13.23 -1.77
C ASP A 24 -13.43 12.72 -2.71
N GLY A 25 -12.41 12.04 -2.18
CA GLY A 25 -11.27 11.52 -2.93
C GLY A 25 -10.15 12.55 -3.12
N ARG A 26 -10.03 13.55 -2.25
CA ARG A 26 -8.91 14.51 -2.27
C ARG A 26 -7.81 14.06 -1.31
N LEU A 27 -6.56 14.06 -1.78
CA LEU A 27 -5.40 13.91 -0.90
C LEU A 27 -5.27 15.17 -0.05
N ILE A 28 -5.45 15.05 1.26
CA ILE A 28 -5.41 16.17 2.21
C ILE A 28 -4.15 16.17 3.08
N HIS A 29 -3.47 15.03 3.20
CA HIS A 29 -2.24 14.89 3.98
C HIS A 29 -1.33 13.86 3.34
N VAL A 30 -0.02 14.12 3.33
CA VAL A 30 1.01 13.15 2.97
C VAL A 30 2.32 13.53 3.66
N GLN A 31 2.97 12.56 4.31
CA GLN A 31 4.23 12.79 5.01
C GLN A 31 5.05 11.51 5.21
N VAL A 32 6.27 11.68 5.68
CA VAL A 32 7.13 10.60 6.18
C VAL A 32 7.13 10.65 7.72
N ALA A 33 6.81 9.53 8.35
CA ALA A 33 6.97 9.30 9.79
C ALA A 33 8.22 8.46 10.07
N ARG A 34 8.91 8.70 11.20
CA ARG A 34 10.21 8.06 11.48
C ARG A 34 10.12 6.84 12.38
N ASP A 35 9.12 6.81 13.25
CA ASP A 35 8.86 5.73 14.21
C ASP A 35 7.36 5.58 14.48
N ASP A 36 6.99 4.65 15.37
CA ASP A 36 5.59 4.35 15.69
C ASP A 36 4.87 5.53 16.36
N ALA A 37 5.57 6.35 17.14
CA ALA A 37 4.97 7.52 17.78
C ALA A 37 4.63 8.59 16.75
N ASP A 38 5.55 8.85 15.80
CA ASP A 38 5.30 9.73 14.66
C ASP A 38 4.13 9.22 13.80
N VAL A 39 4.06 7.91 13.56
CA VAL A 39 2.95 7.30 12.80
C VAL A 39 1.63 7.50 13.54
N LEU A 40 1.55 7.18 14.83
CA LEU A 40 0.32 7.36 15.61
C LEU A 40 -0.10 8.83 15.65
N ALA A 41 0.83 9.75 15.91
CA ALA A 41 0.57 11.19 15.90
C ALA A 41 0.02 11.67 14.54
N ALA A 42 0.52 11.11 13.43
CA ALA A 42 0.02 11.40 12.09
C ALA A 42 -1.41 10.89 11.84
N LEU A 43 -1.76 9.74 12.42
CA LEU A 43 -3.02 9.04 12.16
C LEU A 43 -4.15 9.53 13.08
N THR A 44 -3.85 9.92 14.33
CA THR A 44 -4.85 10.30 15.35
C THR A 44 -5.89 11.28 14.84
N PRO A 45 -5.54 12.43 14.21
CA PRO A 45 -6.53 13.42 13.77
C PRO A 45 -7.55 12.88 12.74
N TYR A 46 -7.21 11.80 12.06
CA TYR A 46 -8.00 11.21 10.98
C TYR A 46 -8.68 9.90 11.39
N THR A 47 -8.49 9.46 12.63
CA THR A 47 -8.99 8.17 13.15
C THR A 47 -9.86 8.31 14.40
N GLU A 48 -10.15 9.53 14.85
CA GLU A 48 -11.12 9.80 15.92
C GLU A 48 -12.55 9.38 15.54
N GLY A 49 -12.98 9.69 14.31
CA GLY A 49 -14.26 9.29 13.74
C GLY A 49 -14.14 8.14 12.74
N ASP A 50 -15.15 7.97 11.89
CA ASP A 50 -15.17 6.95 10.83
C ASP A 50 -13.90 7.00 9.99
N CYS A 51 -13.22 5.86 9.87
CA CYS A 51 -11.99 5.74 9.12
C CYS A 51 -11.75 4.30 8.63
N LEU A 52 -11.08 4.20 7.50
CA LEU A 52 -10.51 2.96 7.00
C LEU A 52 -9.01 3.17 6.77
N VAL A 53 -8.18 2.42 7.47
CA VAL A 53 -6.72 2.51 7.42
C VAL A 53 -6.15 1.29 6.69
N GLY A 54 -5.43 1.50 5.60
CA GLY A 54 -4.75 0.47 4.82
C GLY A 54 -3.27 0.44 5.13
N PHE A 55 -2.78 -0.68 5.67
CA PHE A 55 -1.37 -0.90 5.93
C PHE A 55 -0.74 -1.79 4.85
N ASP A 56 0.36 -1.34 4.23
CA ASP A 56 1.25 -2.22 3.43
C ASP A 56 2.16 -3.04 4.35
N ALA A 57 1.54 -3.83 5.21
CA ALA A 57 2.21 -4.75 6.11
C ALA A 57 1.22 -5.75 6.72
N PRO A 58 1.70 -6.95 7.10
CA PRO A 58 0.89 -7.94 7.80
C PRO A 58 0.20 -7.38 9.05
N LEU A 59 -1.12 -7.54 9.14
CA LEU A 59 -1.88 -7.23 10.37
C LEU A 59 -1.89 -8.40 11.36
N VAL A 60 -2.01 -9.63 10.83
CA VAL A 60 -2.08 -10.88 11.61
C VAL A 60 -1.14 -11.90 11.00
N VAL A 61 -0.24 -12.47 11.81
CA VAL A 61 0.71 -13.52 11.41
C VAL A 61 0.73 -14.59 12.49
N THR A 62 0.35 -15.81 12.15
CA THR A 62 0.23 -16.92 13.12
C THR A 62 1.00 -18.17 12.72
N ASN A 63 1.41 -18.28 11.45
CA ASN A 63 2.15 -19.42 10.93
C ASN A 63 3.63 -19.36 11.34
N PRO A 64 4.23 -20.49 11.77
CA PRO A 64 5.63 -20.52 12.21
C PRO A 64 6.63 -20.34 11.07
N THR A 65 6.33 -20.88 9.89
CA THR A 65 7.19 -20.80 8.69
C THR A 65 6.34 -20.65 7.43
N GLY A 66 7.00 -20.43 6.28
CA GLY A 66 6.33 -20.39 4.98
C GLY A 66 5.45 -19.16 4.77
N GLN A 67 4.54 -19.27 3.78
CA GLN A 67 3.56 -18.26 3.40
C GLN A 67 2.25 -18.47 4.16
N ARG A 68 1.55 -17.39 4.55
CA ARG A 68 0.16 -17.46 4.99
C ARG A 68 -0.73 -17.93 3.82
N PRO A 69 -1.94 -18.47 4.10
CA PRO A 69 -2.94 -18.74 3.08
C PRO A 69 -3.20 -17.53 2.17
N ALA A 70 -3.23 -16.32 2.76
CA ALA A 70 -3.36 -15.04 2.06
C ALA A 70 -2.30 -14.84 0.97
N GLU A 71 -1.00 -14.90 1.32
CA GLU A 71 0.07 -14.77 0.33
C GLU A 71 -0.01 -15.84 -0.74
N THR A 72 -0.30 -17.09 -0.38
CA THR A 72 -0.36 -18.19 -1.34
C THR A 72 -1.46 -17.95 -2.38
N ALA A 73 -2.64 -17.53 -1.92
CA ALA A 73 -3.78 -17.24 -2.79
C ALA A 73 -3.53 -16.00 -3.66
N LEU A 74 -3.00 -14.90 -3.11
CA LEU A 74 -2.65 -13.70 -3.88
C LEU A 74 -1.58 -14.03 -4.93
N ASN A 75 -0.57 -14.80 -4.54
CA ASN A 75 0.53 -15.17 -5.43
C ASN A 75 0.09 -15.99 -6.65
N ARG A 76 -0.94 -16.82 -6.52
CA ARG A 76 -1.51 -17.57 -7.64
C ARG A 76 -1.99 -16.62 -8.75
N ASP A 77 -2.56 -15.49 -8.37
CA ASP A 77 -3.15 -14.53 -9.31
C ASP A 77 -2.10 -13.52 -9.80
N PHE A 78 -1.20 -13.10 -8.92
CA PHE A 78 -0.35 -11.93 -9.17
C PHE A 78 1.12 -12.23 -9.54
N ARG A 79 1.61 -13.47 -9.35
CA ARG A 79 3.01 -13.83 -9.73
C ARG A 79 3.31 -13.58 -11.21
N ARG A 80 2.32 -13.77 -12.09
CA ARG A 80 2.48 -13.53 -13.54
C ARG A 80 2.73 -12.06 -13.90
N PHE A 81 2.34 -11.13 -13.01
CA PHE A 81 2.61 -9.70 -13.13
C PHE A 81 3.86 -9.28 -12.33
N GLU A 82 4.59 -10.22 -11.74
CA GLU A 82 5.70 -9.98 -10.81
C GLU A 82 5.29 -9.24 -9.52
N ALA A 83 3.99 -9.26 -9.18
CA ALA A 83 3.40 -8.68 -7.98
C ALA A 83 3.16 -9.77 -6.91
N GLY A 84 4.13 -10.66 -6.71
CA GLY A 84 4.04 -11.68 -5.68
C GLY A 84 4.51 -11.18 -4.32
N THR A 85 3.75 -11.49 -3.27
CA THR A 85 4.12 -11.12 -1.89
C THR A 85 5.15 -12.08 -1.29
N HIS A 86 6.01 -11.52 -0.45
CA HIS A 86 6.96 -12.29 0.34
C HIS A 86 6.27 -12.99 1.50
N PRO A 87 6.76 -14.16 1.96
CA PRO A 87 6.18 -14.83 3.11
C PRO A 87 6.24 -13.98 4.38
N ALA A 88 5.16 -13.95 5.15
CA ALA A 88 5.12 -13.49 6.54
C ALA A 88 4.93 -14.72 7.45
N ASN A 89 5.75 -14.84 8.49
CA ASN A 89 5.70 -15.94 9.46
C ASN A 89 6.46 -15.56 10.74
N THR A 90 6.11 -16.20 11.85
CA THR A 90 6.68 -15.89 13.17
C THR A 90 8.14 -16.33 13.35
N GLY A 91 8.68 -17.13 12.42
CA GLY A 91 10.13 -17.39 12.35
C GLY A 91 10.95 -16.17 11.89
N LYS A 92 10.31 -15.11 11.39
CA LYS A 92 10.97 -13.83 11.04
C LYS A 92 10.96 -12.89 12.25
N PRO A 93 12.09 -12.26 12.60
CA PRO A 93 12.17 -11.37 13.77
C PRO A 93 11.11 -10.25 13.78
N GLU A 94 10.71 -9.75 12.61
CA GLU A 94 9.73 -8.68 12.46
C GLU A 94 8.30 -9.10 12.82
N PHE A 95 8.03 -10.41 12.87
CA PHE A 95 6.73 -11.02 13.15
C PHE A 95 6.79 -12.08 14.25
N ALA A 96 7.89 -12.14 15.01
CA ALA A 96 8.05 -13.11 16.10
C ALA A 96 7.02 -12.87 17.22
N ASP A 97 6.72 -11.60 17.46
CA ASP A 97 5.61 -11.13 18.28
C ASP A 97 4.46 -10.62 17.39
N ASP A 98 3.60 -9.76 17.91
CA ASP A 98 2.55 -9.11 17.12
C ASP A 98 3.14 -8.29 15.96
N PRO A 99 2.63 -8.40 14.73
CA PRO A 99 3.08 -7.57 13.61
C PRO A 99 2.97 -6.07 13.89
N ARG A 100 3.93 -5.27 13.39
CA ARG A 100 3.98 -3.81 13.60
C ARG A 100 2.65 -3.11 13.23
N ALA A 101 2.04 -3.48 12.09
CA ALA A 101 0.76 -2.92 11.67
C ALA A 101 -0.38 -3.29 12.63
N GLY A 102 -0.41 -4.54 13.11
CA GLY A 102 -1.40 -5.00 14.10
C GLY A 102 -1.31 -4.21 15.40
N ARG A 103 -0.09 -3.94 15.90
CA ARG A 103 0.12 -3.10 17.09
C ARG A 103 -0.35 -1.66 16.90
N LEU A 104 -0.03 -1.04 15.76
CA LEU A 104 -0.48 0.32 15.44
C LEU A 104 -2.02 0.39 15.34
N ALA A 105 -2.64 -0.60 14.68
CA ALA A 105 -4.09 -0.67 14.57
C ALA A 105 -4.76 -0.89 15.94
N GLY A 106 -4.17 -1.73 16.80
CA GLY A 106 -4.62 -1.93 18.17
C GLY A 106 -4.52 -0.66 19.03
N ALA A 107 -3.42 0.09 18.93
CA ALA A 107 -3.24 1.36 19.63
C ALA A 107 -4.28 2.43 19.22
N LEU A 108 -4.77 2.37 17.98
CA LEU A 108 -5.83 3.24 17.47
C LEU A 108 -7.24 2.69 17.73
N GLY A 109 -7.37 1.48 18.28
CA GLY A 109 -8.65 0.81 18.52
C GLY A 109 -9.42 0.53 17.22
N LEU A 110 -8.72 0.13 16.16
CA LEU A 110 -9.31 -0.19 14.86
C LEU A 110 -9.74 -1.66 14.79
N ASN A 111 -10.93 -1.91 14.25
CA ASN A 111 -11.40 -3.27 14.00
C ASN A 111 -10.63 -3.89 12.82
N LEU A 112 -10.19 -5.15 12.96
CA LEU A 112 -9.40 -5.86 11.95
C LEU A 112 -10.21 -6.84 11.10
N ASP A 113 -11.51 -7.03 11.36
CA ASP A 113 -12.37 -7.90 10.56
C ASP A 113 -12.72 -7.21 9.22
N PRO A 114 -12.20 -7.70 8.08
CA PRO A 114 -12.44 -7.06 6.79
C PRO A 114 -13.86 -7.33 6.27
N PHE A 115 -14.62 -8.23 6.90
CA PHE A 115 -16.00 -8.56 6.56
C PHE A 115 -17.02 -7.88 7.47
N GLY A 116 -16.54 -7.18 8.51
CA GLY A 116 -17.36 -6.53 9.51
C GLY A 116 -17.95 -5.20 9.06
N ALA A 117 -18.99 -4.74 9.78
CA ALA A 117 -19.65 -3.45 9.54
C ALA A 117 -19.05 -2.27 10.33
N ALA A 118 -17.92 -2.48 11.03
CA ALA A 118 -17.29 -1.44 11.83
C ALA A 118 -16.85 -0.25 10.94
N THR A 119 -17.15 0.97 11.40
CA THR A 119 -16.81 2.20 10.67
C THR A 119 -15.41 2.73 10.97
N ARG A 120 -14.75 2.21 12.01
CA ARG A 120 -13.35 2.43 12.38
C ARG A 120 -12.60 1.12 12.24
N ARG A 121 -11.89 0.94 11.12
CA ARG A 121 -11.29 -0.35 10.76
C ARG A 121 -9.93 -0.20 10.08
N ALA A 122 -9.13 -1.26 10.16
CA ALA A 122 -7.88 -1.40 9.43
C ALA A 122 -7.94 -2.62 8.52
N ILE A 123 -7.28 -2.51 7.37
CA ILE A 123 -7.08 -3.60 6.41
C ILE A 123 -5.62 -3.69 6.01
N GLU A 124 -5.17 -4.91 5.71
CA GLU A 124 -3.86 -5.15 5.11
C GLU A 124 -4.01 -4.99 3.59
N VAL A 125 -3.22 -4.10 2.98
CA VAL A 125 -3.23 -3.82 1.55
C VAL A 125 -1.88 -4.16 0.93
N TYR A 126 -1.85 -4.28 -0.41
CA TYR A 126 -0.61 -4.54 -1.13
C TYR A 126 -0.49 -3.68 -2.41
N PRO A 127 0.22 -2.53 -2.36
CA PRO A 127 0.31 -1.55 -3.45
C PRO A 127 0.77 -2.11 -4.80
N HIS A 128 1.68 -3.09 -4.80
CA HIS A 128 2.16 -3.69 -6.06
C HIS A 128 1.06 -4.46 -6.81
N ALA A 129 0.19 -5.19 -6.11
CA ALA A 129 -0.96 -5.82 -6.75
C ALA A 129 -2.04 -4.79 -7.12
N ALA A 130 -2.28 -3.80 -6.26
CA ALA A 130 -3.24 -2.74 -6.51
C ALA A 130 -2.89 -1.91 -7.75
N THR A 131 -1.62 -1.52 -7.91
CA THR A 131 -1.12 -0.78 -9.10
C THR A 131 -1.29 -1.58 -10.38
N VAL A 132 -1.04 -2.90 -10.37
CA VAL A 132 -1.28 -3.78 -11.53
C VAL A 132 -2.73 -3.69 -11.99
N VAL A 133 -3.68 -3.73 -11.07
CA VAL A 133 -5.11 -3.67 -11.38
C VAL A 133 -5.54 -2.27 -11.81
N LEU A 134 -5.31 -1.27 -10.95
CA LEU A 134 -5.85 0.07 -11.10
C LEU A 134 -5.21 0.83 -12.25
N LEU A 135 -3.93 0.58 -12.53
CA LEU A 135 -3.20 1.20 -13.63
C LEU A 135 -3.10 0.29 -14.86
N ARG A 136 -3.75 -0.89 -14.83
CA ARG A 136 -3.78 -1.89 -15.91
C ARG A 136 -2.38 -2.27 -16.41
N LEU A 137 -1.46 -2.52 -15.49
CA LEU A 137 -0.08 -2.83 -15.84
C LEU A 137 0.06 -4.30 -16.23
N SER A 138 0.88 -4.56 -17.25
CA SER A 138 1.23 -5.94 -17.61
C SER A 138 2.23 -6.57 -16.64
N ARG A 139 2.97 -5.75 -15.86
CA ARG A 139 3.87 -6.13 -14.75
C ARG A 139 4.00 -4.98 -13.74
N THR A 140 4.49 -5.29 -12.53
CA THR A 140 4.84 -4.26 -11.53
C THR A 140 5.84 -3.24 -12.06
N LEU A 141 5.70 -2.00 -11.62
CA LEU A 141 6.69 -0.95 -11.82
C LEU A 141 7.96 -1.22 -10.99
N LYS A 142 9.14 -0.91 -11.54
CA LYS A 142 10.45 -1.23 -10.93
C LYS A 142 11.05 -0.07 -10.16
N TYR A 143 10.24 0.65 -9.39
CA TYR A 143 10.64 1.86 -8.65
C TYR A 143 11.29 1.59 -7.29
N LYS A 144 11.01 0.45 -6.63
CA LYS A 144 11.67 0.11 -5.35
C LYS A 144 13.14 -0.25 -5.53
N ALA A 145 14.02 0.25 -4.67
CA ALA A 145 15.46 -0.01 -4.74
C ALA A 145 15.79 -1.50 -4.53
N LYS A 146 16.34 -2.17 -5.55
CA LYS A 146 16.81 -3.57 -5.50
C LYS A 146 18.12 -3.73 -6.28
N PRO A 147 18.95 -4.76 -5.99
CA PRO A 147 20.14 -5.06 -6.76
C PRO A 147 19.84 -5.10 -8.27
N GLY A 148 20.71 -4.51 -9.08
CA GLY A 148 20.56 -4.46 -10.54
C GLY A 148 19.67 -3.35 -11.10
N ARG A 149 19.05 -2.50 -10.28
CA ARG A 149 18.29 -1.32 -10.74
C ARG A 149 19.11 -0.05 -10.60
N ASP A 150 19.30 0.71 -11.67
CA ASP A 150 20.01 1.99 -11.63
C ASP A 150 19.09 3.17 -11.25
N LEU A 151 19.69 4.35 -11.05
CA LEU A 151 18.94 5.55 -10.67
C LEU A 151 17.88 5.94 -11.71
N ALA A 152 18.24 5.87 -12.99
CA ALA A 152 17.38 6.30 -14.09
C ALA A 152 16.12 5.43 -14.16
N GLN A 153 16.28 4.11 -14.04
CA GLN A 153 15.19 3.16 -13.99
C GLN A 153 14.27 3.40 -12.79
N LEU A 154 14.83 3.54 -11.58
CA LEU A 154 14.01 3.77 -10.38
C LEU A 154 13.19 5.06 -10.52
N LYS A 155 13.82 6.13 -11.03
CA LYS A 155 13.20 7.44 -11.24
C LYS A 155 12.10 7.39 -12.29
N SER A 156 12.35 6.76 -13.45
CA SER A 156 11.36 6.67 -14.52
C SER A 156 10.13 5.88 -14.07
N GLU A 157 10.32 4.75 -13.39
CA GLU A 157 9.24 3.90 -12.89
C GLU A 157 8.43 4.58 -11.78
N LEU A 158 9.10 5.34 -10.88
CA LEU A 158 8.41 6.11 -9.85
C LEU A 158 7.57 7.24 -10.44
N LEU A 159 8.08 7.91 -11.47
CA LEU A 159 7.31 8.92 -12.21
C LEU A 159 6.11 8.32 -12.95
N VAL A 160 6.21 7.08 -13.46
CA VAL A 160 5.06 6.36 -14.03
C VAL A 160 4.00 6.09 -12.97
N LEU A 161 4.41 5.69 -11.75
CA LEU A 161 3.47 5.51 -10.63
C LEU A 161 2.76 6.83 -10.29
N MET A 162 3.51 7.92 -10.12
CA MET A 162 2.94 9.24 -9.81
C MET A 162 1.97 9.71 -10.90
N TYR A 163 2.34 9.54 -12.17
CA TYR A 163 1.46 9.87 -13.30
C TYR A 163 0.18 9.01 -13.29
N GLY A 164 0.30 7.72 -12.99
CA GLY A 164 -0.84 6.83 -12.81
C GLY A 164 -1.80 7.35 -11.73
N LEU A 165 -1.26 7.72 -10.56
CA LEU A 165 -2.03 8.29 -9.44
C LEU A 165 -2.72 9.61 -9.82
N GLU A 166 -2.05 10.49 -10.57
CA GLU A 166 -2.63 11.75 -11.06
C GLU A 166 -3.81 11.53 -12.02
N ARG A 167 -3.74 10.48 -12.85
CA ARG A 167 -4.82 10.14 -13.80
C ARG A 167 -6.05 9.52 -13.15
N LEU A 168 -5.93 9.02 -11.92
CA LEU A 168 -7.08 8.48 -11.18
C LEU A 168 -8.15 9.53 -10.89
N ARG A 169 -7.86 10.83 -11.08
CA ARG A 169 -8.87 11.90 -11.00
C ARG A 169 -10.03 11.69 -11.98
N ASP A 170 -9.76 10.99 -13.09
CA ASP A 170 -10.70 10.73 -14.19
C ASP A 170 -11.26 9.29 -14.12
N ALA A 171 -10.95 8.52 -13.07
CA ALA A 171 -11.44 7.16 -12.86
C ALA A 171 -12.86 7.15 -12.25
N ALA A 172 -13.53 5.99 -12.29
CA ALA A 172 -14.85 5.80 -11.68
C ALA A 172 -14.86 6.08 -10.17
N VAL A 173 -13.75 5.82 -9.48
CA VAL A 173 -13.49 6.28 -8.11
C VAL A 173 -12.38 7.33 -8.17
N PRO A 174 -12.72 8.64 -8.20
CA PRO A 174 -11.73 9.69 -8.40
C PRO A 174 -10.75 9.81 -7.22
N LEU A 175 -9.46 9.89 -7.53
CA LEU A 175 -8.42 10.37 -6.61
C LEU A 175 -7.83 11.68 -7.15
N ARG A 176 -7.79 12.71 -6.32
CA ARG A 176 -7.27 14.03 -6.68
C ARG A 176 -6.02 14.32 -5.85
N VAL A 177 -4.87 14.19 -6.50
CA VAL A 177 -3.54 14.51 -5.97
C VAL A 177 -3.04 15.81 -6.62
N ALA A 178 -3.37 16.95 -6.01
CA ALA A 178 -3.02 18.27 -6.56
C ALA A 178 -2.53 19.27 -5.50
N GLY A 179 -2.46 18.84 -4.23
CA GLY A 179 -2.04 19.71 -3.13
C GLY A 179 -0.54 20.03 -3.18
N PRO A 180 -0.09 21.08 -2.47
CA PRO A 180 1.31 21.50 -2.42
C PRO A 180 2.29 20.38 -2.07
N ALA A 181 1.95 19.53 -1.09
CA ALA A 181 2.79 18.42 -0.65
C ALA A 181 3.02 17.36 -1.75
N TRP A 182 1.99 17.06 -2.56
CA TRP A 182 2.14 16.16 -3.71
C TRP A 182 3.03 16.77 -4.80
N LEU A 183 2.86 18.07 -5.07
CA LEU A 183 3.70 18.79 -6.04
C LEU A 183 5.16 18.85 -5.59
N GLU A 184 5.41 18.98 -4.29
CA GLU A 184 6.75 18.91 -3.71
C GLU A 184 7.38 17.53 -3.90
N LEU A 185 6.70 16.44 -3.53
CA LEU A 185 7.17 15.07 -3.81
C LEU A 185 7.51 14.88 -5.29
N ARG A 186 6.68 15.40 -6.20
CA ARG A 186 6.94 15.31 -7.63
C ARG A 186 8.22 16.04 -8.02
N ARG A 187 8.43 17.26 -7.50
CA ARG A 187 9.66 18.02 -7.74
C ARG A 187 10.89 17.29 -7.19
N GLU A 188 10.80 16.72 -6.00
CA GLU A 188 11.89 15.94 -5.40
C GLU A 188 12.27 14.73 -6.27
N VAL A 189 11.29 13.96 -6.73
CA VAL A 189 11.53 12.81 -7.62
C VAL A 189 12.17 13.26 -8.94
N VAL A 190 11.67 14.35 -9.55
CA VAL A 190 12.22 14.91 -10.79
C VAL A 190 13.63 15.46 -10.58
N ALA A 191 13.95 16.03 -9.43
CA ALA A 191 15.26 16.59 -9.13
C ALA A 191 16.28 15.54 -8.67
N ALA A 192 15.83 14.37 -8.19
CA ALA A 192 16.67 13.35 -7.58
C ALA A 192 17.86 12.95 -8.48
N GLN A 193 19.05 12.96 -7.86
CA GLN A 193 20.36 12.57 -8.40
C GLN A 193 20.94 11.35 -7.68
N ARG A 194 20.32 10.88 -6.59
CA ARG A 194 20.75 9.72 -5.80
C ARG A 194 19.57 8.79 -5.51
N LYS A 195 19.84 7.47 -5.43
CA LYS A 195 18.81 6.48 -5.10
C LYS A 195 18.20 6.69 -3.71
N SER A 196 19.00 7.22 -2.77
CA SER A 196 18.53 7.56 -1.43
C SER A 196 17.58 8.75 -1.39
N GLU A 197 17.56 9.61 -2.42
CA GLU A 197 16.57 10.69 -2.54
C GLU A 197 15.24 10.12 -3.04
N LEU A 198 15.26 9.25 -4.04
CA LEU A 198 14.07 8.53 -4.50
C LEU A 198 13.41 7.72 -3.38
N ARG A 199 14.21 7.01 -2.57
CA ARG A 199 13.72 6.21 -1.45
C ARG A 199 12.93 7.04 -0.42
N ARG A 200 13.24 8.33 -0.24
CA ARG A 200 12.49 9.19 0.70
C ARG A 200 11.10 9.53 0.19
N ALA A 201 10.93 9.64 -1.12
CA ALA A 201 9.66 9.93 -1.76
C ALA A 201 8.82 8.67 -2.01
N GLU A 202 9.47 7.51 -2.11
CA GLU A 202 8.84 6.20 -2.37
C GLU A 202 7.72 5.88 -1.37
N ASP A 203 8.04 5.81 -0.06
CA ASP A 203 7.07 5.38 0.94
C ASP A 203 5.84 6.31 1.02
N PRO A 204 5.98 7.67 1.00
CA PRO A 204 4.83 8.56 0.90
C PRO A 204 3.96 8.35 -0.35
N ILE A 205 4.56 8.06 -1.50
CA ILE A 205 3.83 7.80 -2.75
C ILE A 205 3.06 6.47 -2.67
N ASP A 206 3.68 5.42 -2.12
CA ASP A 206 3.02 4.14 -1.89
C ASP A 206 1.92 4.25 -0.82
N ALA A 207 2.09 5.10 0.20
CA ALA A 207 1.05 5.40 1.16
C ALA A 207 -0.18 6.04 0.50
N VAL A 208 -0.01 6.91 -0.51
CA VAL A 208 -1.13 7.44 -1.31
C VAL A 208 -1.87 6.30 -2.03
N MET A 209 -1.15 5.32 -2.59
CA MET A 209 -1.78 4.13 -3.18
C MET A 209 -2.54 3.30 -2.13
N CYS A 210 -1.98 3.12 -0.92
CA CYS A 210 -2.66 2.44 0.19
C CYS A 210 -3.97 3.14 0.57
N ALA A 211 -3.95 4.47 0.70
CA ALA A 211 -5.12 5.27 1.00
C ALA A 211 -6.18 5.16 -0.11
N TYR A 212 -5.72 5.10 -1.37
CA TYR A 212 -6.61 4.92 -2.51
C TYR A 212 -7.26 3.54 -2.54
N VAL A 213 -6.55 2.46 -2.18
CA VAL A 213 -7.15 1.13 -2.03
C VAL A 213 -8.28 1.15 -1.01
N CYS A 214 -8.12 1.87 0.09
CA CYS A 214 -9.17 2.04 1.10
C CYS A 214 -10.39 2.76 0.53
N LEU A 215 -10.19 3.91 -0.12
CA LEU A 215 -11.26 4.65 -0.81
C LEU A 215 -11.98 3.77 -1.85
N TYR A 216 -11.21 3.01 -2.63
CA TYR A 216 -11.74 2.13 -3.66
C TYR A 216 -12.56 0.99 -3.05
N ALA A 217 -12.08 0.36 -1.98
CA ALA A 217 -12.77 -0.71 -1.29
C ALA A 217 -14.12 -0.26 -0.71
N GLU A 218 -14.16 0.95 -0.14
CA GLU A 218 -15.40 1.53 0.38
C GLU A 218 -16.43 1.78 -0.73
N ARG A 219 -16.00 2.30 -1.88
CA ARG A 219 -16.91 2.71 -2.97
C ARG A 219 -17.27 1.60 -3.93
N ARG A 220 -16.43 0.58 -4.05
CA ARG A 220 -16.57 -0.53 -4.99
C ARG A 220 -16.29 -1.87 -4.29
N PRO A 221 -17.02 -2.23 -3.22
CA PRO A 221 -16.77 -3.46 -2.47
C PRO A 221 -16.91 -4.73 -3.32
N ALA A 222 -17.75 -4.69 -4.38
CA ALA A 222 -17.89 -5.79 -5.34
C ALA A 222 -16.66 -6.00 -6.25
N ASP A 223 -15.77 -4.99 -6.35
CA ASP A 223 -14.55 -5.03 -7.15
C ASP A 223 -13.31 -5.20 -6.26
N ILE A 224 -13.48 -5.76 -5.05
CA ILE A 224 -12.40 -6.08 -4.11
C ILE A 224 -12.28 -7.60 -3.96
N THR A 225 -11.04 -8.07 -3.93
CA THR A 225 -10.71 -9.43 -3.51
C THR A 225 -9.99 -9.37 -2.16
N ILE A 226 -10.48 -10.18 -1.22
CA ILE A 226 -9.82 -10.44 0.06
C ILE A 226 -9.21 -11.83 -0.01
N TYR A 227 -7.88 -11.92 0.08
CA TYR A 227 -7.15 -13.19 0.11
C TYR A 227 -6.87 -13.58 1.55
N GLY A 228 -7.39 -14.72 2.03
CA GLY A 228 -7.21 -15.17 3.41
C GLY A 228 -8.42 -14.89 4.30
N ASP A 229 -8.20 -14.84 5.61
CA ASP A 229 -9.24 -14.67 6.62
C ASP A 229 -8.71 -13.93 7.87
N SER A 230 -9.60 -13.55 8.79
CA SER A 230 -9.24 -12.83 10.01
C SER A 230 -8.42 -13.65 11.00
N ALA A 231 -8.46 -14.99 10.94
CA ALA A 231 -7.76 -15.87 11.88
C ALA A 231 -6.28 -16.09 11.50
N THR A 232 -6.00 -16.19 10.20
CA THR A 232 -4.66 -16.46 9.66
C THR A 232 -4.03 -15.26 8.95
N GLY A 233 -4.75 -14.14 8.90
CA GLY A 233 -4.38 -12.93 8.17
C GLY A 233 -4.93 -12.92 6.75
N TYR A 234 -5.07 -11.71 6.21
CA TYR A 234 -5.66 -11.49 4.90
C TYR A 234 -4.95 -10.35 4.16
N ILE A 235 -5.14 -10.27 2.85
CA ILE A 235 -4.66 -9.15 2.02
C ILE A 235 -5.81 -8.67 1.14
N VAL A 236 -6.08 -7.36 1.17
CA VAL A 236 -7.12 -6.70 0.39
C VAL A 236 -6.52 -6.02 -0.83
N THR A 237 -7.05 -6.35 -2.01
CA THR A 237 -6.67 -5.69 -3.26
C THR A 237 -7.90 -5.45 -4.12
N PRO A 238 -7.88 -4.44 -5.00
CA PRO A 238 -8.79 -4.42 -6.15
C PRO A 238 -8.76 -5.76 -6.89
N SER A 239 -9.91 -6.26 -7.30
CA SER A 239 -10.06 -7.55 -7.98
C SER A 239 -9.36 -7.51 -9.34
N LEU A 240 -8.57 -8.55 -9.62
CA LEU A 240 -7.89 -8.69 -10.89
C LEU A 240 -8.90 -8.83 -12.04
N PRO A 241 -8.95 -7.89 -13.01
CA PRO A 241 -9.93 -7.94 -14.08
C PRO A 241 -9.66 -9.12 -15.01
N THR A 242 -10.74 -9.76 -15.47
CA THR A 242 -10.68 -10.79 -16.50
C THR A 242 -10.03 -10.23 -17.76
N GLY A 243 -9.05 -10.97 -18.31
CA GLY A 243 -8.41 -10.59 -19.57
C GLY A 243 -7.27 -9.57 -19.46
N LEU A 244 -6.82 -9.18 -18.26
CA LEU A 244 -5.58 -8.39 -18.14
C LEU A 244 -4.38 -9.25 -18.58
N VAL A 245 -3.78 -8.87 -19.72
CA VAL A 245 -2.71 -9.63 -20.39
C VAL A 245 -1.34 -9.22 -19.86
N THR A 246 -0.48 -10.21 -19.62
CA THR A 246 0.94 -9.99 -19.30
C THR A 246 1.76 -9.95 -20.59
N THR A 247 2.78 -9.09 -20.64
CA THR A 247 3.75 -9.12 -21.74
C THR A 247 4.62 -10.39 -21.57
N PRO A 248 4.90 -11.18 -22.62
CA PRO A 248 5.75 -12.37 -22.51
C PRO A 248 7.11 -12.05 -21.88
N ARG A 249 7.69 -12.98 -21.09
CA ARG A 249 9.09 -12.82 -20.64
C ARG A 249 9.97 -12.88 -21.88
N SER A 250 10.69 -11.80 -22.18
CA SER A 250 11.86 -11.90 -23.06
C SER A 250 12.79 -12.94 -22.42
N THR A 251 13.01 -14.04 -23.13
CA THR A 251 14.03 -15.03 -22.81
C THR A 251 15.37 -14.31 -22.91
N ARG A 252 15.95 -13.96 -21.76
CA ARG A 252 17.39 -13.67 -21.66
C ARG A 252 18.12 -14.98 -21.47
#